data_AF-A0A1G9RTA4-F1
#
_entry.id   AF-A0A1G9RTA4-F1
#
_cell.length_a   1.000
_cell.length_b   1.000
_cell.length_c   1.000
_cell.angle_alpha   90.00
_cell.angle_beta   90.00
_cell.angle_gamma   90.00
#
_symmetry.space_group_name_H-M   'P 1'
#
loop_
_entity.id
_entity.type
_entity.pdbx_description
1 polymer ?
#
loop_
_entity_poly.entity_id
_entity_poly.type
_entity_poly.pdbx_seq_one_letter_code
_entity_poly.pdbx_strand_id
1 'polypeptide(L)'
;MTDYGVDTDRHALVAMWSSGLGNIAHTAADLPDTVSTDQALLLTHVLNGLSKAAWRTYTHPASPLDDAELDLDGEGWERTDERAALADVVAAIRAPNLPEDGMLLESYSPVIESAHRVGRELHAISDAGLTEQLVVEVEAELAAIEAAERGDLTGRARQAVRLTRADASPLQVAAADALLQQDPLGSAALFSEVDATAASVAAAHWLQVAAEIAAEMAETAPTEVVIEADDLEPLAVDTPTLVLERLAAGETPRQVVTDLVGDAMAVADGRIPDVEGLMVLLVQAGEDLSGDGEDFEATVPDRITPLDPVRPAHDLLEDLLDGIRGCWLLYRAYEDDAAPPDTPAPQRADRDRAFFDRVRKEAAARQDRLL
;
A
#
# COMPACT_ATOMS: atom_id res chain seq x y z
N MET A 1 -9.44 -5.87 1.98
CA MET A 1 -10.24 -6.50 3.04
C MET A 1 -11.36 -7.31 2.38
N THR A 2 -11.89 -8.29 3.11
CA THR A 2 -12.97 -9.16 2.62
C THR A 2 -14.28 -8.41 2.73
N ASP A 3 -14.99 -8.28 1.61
CA ASP A 3 -16.33 -7.71 1.53
C ASP A 3 -17.35 -8.84 1.56
N TYR A 4 -18.16 -8.88 2.61
CA TYR A 4 -19.28 -9.78 2.79
C TYR A 4 -20.55 -9.15 2.20
N GLY A 5 -21.32 -9.97 1.50
CA GLY A 5 -22.60 -9.63 0.90
C GLY A 5 -23.61 -10.78 0.99
N VAL A 6 -24.84 -10.52 0.55
CA VAL A 6 -25.93 -11.52 0.55
C VAL A 6 -26.27 -11.88 -0.89
N ASP A 7 -26.20 -13.16 -1.23
CA ASP A 7 -26.84 -13.70 -2.42
C ASP A 7 -28.30 -14.02 -2.07
N THR A 8 -29.20 -13.12 -2.46
CA THR A 8 -30.63 -13.23 -2.15
C THR A 8 -31.33 -14.36 -2.91
N ASP A 9 -30.80 -14.78 -4.06
CA ASP A 9 -31.39 -15.86 -4.85
C ASP A 9 -31.05 -17.22 -4.25
N ARG A 10 -29.82 -17.37 -3.75
CA ARG A 10 -29.34 -18.61 -3.10
C ARG A 10 -29.57 -18.64 -1.60
N HIS A 11 -29.99 -17.51 -1.02
CA HIS A 11 -30.13 -17.34 0.42
C HIS A 11 -28.82 -17.69 1.15
N ALA A 12 -27.72 -17.02 0.76
CA ALA A 12 -26.38 -17.32 1.27
C ALA A 12 -25.57 -16.05 1.52
N LEU A 13 -24.64 -16.13 2.47
CA LEU A 13 -23.59 -15.14 2.67
C LEU A 13 -22.43 -15.42 1.72
N VAL A 14 -21.95 -14.37 1.08
CA VAL A 14 -20.84 -14.43 0.13
C VAL A 14 -19.71 -13.55 0.63
N ALA A 15 -18.53 -14.11 0.79
CA ALA A 15 -17.29 -13.39 1.01
C ALA A 15 -16.63 -13.09 -0.34
N MET A 16 -16.20 -11.86 -0.53
CA MET A 16 -15.50 -11.41 -1.73
C MET A 16 -14.20 -10.73 -1.35
N TRP A 17 -13.12 -10.99 -2.08
CA TRP A 17 -11.86 -10.29 -1.86
C TRP A 17 -11.12 -10.09 -3.17
N SER A 18 -10.31 -9.04 -3.24
CA SER A 18 -9.48 -8.78 -4.41
C SER A 18 -8.29 -9.74 -4.48
N SER A 19 -7.92 -10.10 -5.70
CA SER A 19 -6.73 -10.88 -6.05
C SER A 19 -5.67 -10.03 -6.77
N GLY A 20 -5.82 -8.70 -6.77
CA GLY A 20 -5.00 -7.78 -7.57
C GLY A 20 -5.57 -7.52 -8.97
N LEU A 21 -5.98 -8.59 -9.67
CA LEU A 21 -6.50 -8.50 -11.05
C LEU A 21 -8.04 -8.46 -11.13
N GLY A 22 -8.71 -8.86 -10.06
CA GLY A 22 -10.16 -8.97 -9.98
C GLY A 22 -10.58 -9.57 -8.65
N ASN A 23 -11.89 -9.78 -8.47
CA ASN A 23 -12.43 -10.28 -7.22
C ASN A 23 -12.73 -11.78 -7.29
N ILE A 24 -12.42 -12.49 -6.20
CA ILE A 24 -12.82 -13.87 -5.96
C ILE A 24 -14.03 -13.83 -5.04
N ALA A 25 -15.07 -14.60 -5.35
CA ALA A 25 -16.25 -14.78 -4.52
C ALA A 25 -16.31 -16.20 -3.98
N HIS A 26 -16.68 -16.34 -2.71
CA HIS A 26 -16.82 -17.61 -2.00
C HIS A 26 -18.10 -17.59 -1.16
N THR A 27 -18.84 -18.69 -1.14
CA THR A 27 -19.99 -18.83 -0.24
C THR A 27 -19.47 -19.06 1.17
N ALA A 28 -19.63 -18.07 2.05
CA ALA A 28 -19.20 -18.10 3.44
C ALA A 28 -20.12 -18.97 4.30
N ALA A 29 -21.43 -18.88 4.09
CA ALA A 29 -22.41 -19.71 4.78
C ALA A 29 -23.74 -19.74 4.02
N ASP A 30 -24.46 -20.85 4.12
CA ASP A 30 -25.87 -20.90 3.73
C ASP A 30 -26.74 -20.32 4.86
N LEU A 31 -27.69 -19.45 4.52
CA LEU A 31 -28.58 -18.83 5.50
C LEU A 31 -29.81 -19.72 5.72
N PRO A 32 -30.16 -20.06 6.96
CA PRO A 32 -31.42 -20.74 7.26
C PRO A 32 -32.63 -19.93 6.78
N ASP A 33 -33.69 -20.59 6.31
CA ASP A 33 -34.93 -19.94 5.85
C ASP A 33 -35.59 -19.01 6.89
N THR A 34 -35.21 -19.15 8.16
CA THR A 34 -35.68 -18.31 9.28
C THR A 34 -35.00 -16.96 9.35
N VAL A 35 -33.85 -16.78 8.69
CA VAL A 35 -33.10 -15.52 8.67
C VAL A 35 -33.72 -14.59 7.66
N SER A 36 -34.13 -13.40 8.10
CA SER A 36 -34.65 -12.38 7.18
C SER A 36 -33.52 -11.73 6.39
N THR A 37 -33.86 -11.11 5.26
CA THR A 37 -32.90 -10.31 4.48
C THR A 37 -32.27 -9.19 5.30
N ASP A 38 -33.03 -8.53 6.17
CA ASP A 38 -32.51 -7.46 7.04
C ASP A 38 -31.49 -8.00 8.05
N GLN A 39 -31.75 -9.17 8.64
CA GLN A 39 -30.79 -9.85 9.52
C GLN A 39 -29.52 -10.26 8.76
N ALA A 40 -29.68 -10.78 7.55
CA ALA A 40 -28.54 -11.13 6.70
C ALA A 40 -27.69 -9.90 6.33
N LEU A 41 -28.33 -8.78 5.98
CA LEU A 41 -27.63 -7.52 5.68
C LEU A 41 -26.91 -6.96 6.91
N LEU A 42 -27.53 -7.01 8.10
CA LEU A 42 -26.89 -6.59 9.34
C LEU A 42 -25.68 -7.47 9.66
N LEU A 43 -25.80 -8.79 9.47
CA LEU A 43 -24.70 -9.74 9.64
C LEU A 43 -23.53 -9.44 8.67
N THR A 44 -23.81 -9.13 7.40
CA THR A 44 -22.76 -8.69 6.47
C THR A 44 -22.08 -7.39 6.91
N HIS A 45 -22.84 -6.43 7.44
CA HIS A 45 -22.30 -5.17 7.92
C HIS A 45 -21.31 -5.38 9.08
N VAL A 46 -21.66 -6.21 10.06
CA VAL A 46 -20.77 -6.48 11.20
C VAL A 46 -19.56 -7.34 10.80
N LEU A 47 -19.71 -8.28 9.85
CA LEU A 47 -18.58 -9.05 9.30
C LEU A 47 -17.60 -8.16 8.53
N ASN A 48 -18.10 -7.20 7.73
CA ASN A 48 -17.27 -6.19 7.06
C ASN A 48 -16.49 -5.34 8.08
N GLY A 49 -17.13 -4.97 9.19
CA GLY A 49 -16.47 -4.28 10.31
C GLY A 49 -15.32 -5.10 10.91
N LEU A 50 -15.56 -6.39 11.18
CA LEU A 50 -14.54 -7.31 11.69
C LEU A 50 -13.38 -7.49 10.70
N SER A 51 -13.67 -7.74 9.42
CA SER A 51 -12.63 -7.88 8.39
C SER A 51 -11.77 -6.61 8.30
N LYS A 52 -12.40 -5.43 8.31
CA LYS A 52 -11.68 -4.15 8.31
C LYS A 52 -10.76 -4.01 9.53
N ALA A 53 -11.27 -4.29 10.73
CA ALA A 53 -10.48 -4.20 11.95
C ALA A 53 -9.32 -5.20 11.97
N ALA A 54 -9.56 -6.45 11.56
CA ALA A 54 -8.54 -7.48 11.49
C ALA A 54 -7.45 -7.15 10.46
N TRP A 55 -7.80 -6.75 9.24
CA TRP A 55 -6.82 -6.34 8.23
C TRP A 55 -6.10 -5.03 8.59
N ARG A 56 -6.64 -4.21 9.50
CA ARG A 56 -5.93 -3.05 10.02
C ARG A 56 -4.63 -3.45 10.70
N THR A 57 -4.60 -4.57 11.44
CA THR A 57 -3.37 -5.06 12.10
C THR A 57 -2.28 -5.45 11.10
N TYR A 58 -2.67 -5.86 9.89
CA TYR A 58 -1.73 -6.13 8.80
C TYR A 58 -1.15 -4.82 8.23
N THR A 59 -2.02 -3.85 7.94
CA THR A 59 -1.64 -2.58 7.32
C THR A 59 -0.83 -1.66 8.25
N HIS A 60 -1.10 -1.72 9.55
CA HIS A 60 -0.46 -0.92 10.59
C HIS A 60 0.28 -1.84 11.58
N PRO A 61 1.34 -2.54 11.13
CA PRO A 61 2.13 -3.36 12.04
C PRO A 61 2.79 -2.46 13.10
N ALA A 62 3.06 -3.02 14.28
CA ALA A 62 3.97 -2.35 15.22
C ALA A 62 5.34 -2.19 14.54
N SER A 63 5.77 -0.95 14.31
CA SER A 63 7.03 -0.68 13.63
C SER A 63 8.16 -0.69 14.65
N PRO A 64 9.35 -1.26 14.34
CA PRO A 64 10.54 -1.05 15.15
C PRO A 64 11.01 0.43 15.13
N LEU A 65 10.51 1.27 14.21
CA LEU A 65 10.78 2.71 14.22
C LEU A 65 9.92 3.46 15.26
N ASP A 66 8.85 2.83 15.76
CA ASP A 66 8.07 3.33 16.90
C ASP A 66 8.83 3.14 18.24
N ASP A 67 10.05 2.54 18.22
CA ASP A 67 10.90 2.26 19.40
C ASP A 67 11.48 3.51 20.08
N ALA A 68 11.23 4.72 19.55
CA ALA A 68 11.72 5.95 20.16
C ALA A 68 11.08 6.22 21.55
N GLU A 69 9.92 5.64 21.85
CA GLU A 69 9.35 5.62 23.19
C GLU A 69 8.34 4.48 23.29
N LEU A 70 8.77 3.33 23.83
CA LEU A 70 7.89 2.37 24.51
C LEU A 70 7.31 3.04 25.77
N ASP A 71 6.67 4.19 25.59
CA ASP A 71 5.78 4.75 26.58
C ASP A 71 4.63 3.75 26.73
N LEU A 72 4.37 3.37 27.97
CA LEU A 72 3.14 2.69 28.34
C LEU A 72 2.02 3.62 27.85
N ASP A 73 1.18 3.16 26.92
CA ASP A 73 0.13 3.91 26.21
C ASP A 73 0.53 4.59 24.87
N GLY A 74 1.66 4.21 24.24
CA GLY A 74 2.03 4.67 22.89
C GLY A 74 1.42 3.87 21.71
N GLU A 75 1.39 4.45 20.51
CA GLU A 75 0.75 3.85 19.31
C GLU A 75 1.35 2.48 18.93
N GLY A 76 2.66 2.28 19.12
CA GLY A 76 3.32 0.99 18.89
C GLY A 76 2.88 -0.12 19.86
N TRP A 77 2.58 0.25 21.12
CA TRP A 77 2.03 -0.67 22.12
C TRP A 77 0.60 -1.06 21.75
N GLU A 78 -0.24 -0.09 21.38
CA GLU A 78 -1.61 -0.33 20.93
C GLU A 78 -1.65 -1.27 19.70
N ARG A 79 -0.79 -1.03 18.70
CA ARG A 79 -0.69 -1.91 17.52
C ARG A 79 -0.27 -3.33 17.87
N THR A 80 0.64 -3.48 18.83
CA THR A 80 1.10 -4.80 19.31
C THR A 80 -0.02 -5.55 20.04
N ASP A 81 -0.73 -4.85 20.94
CA ASP A 81 -1.84 -5.42 21.70
C ASP A 81 -3.00 -5.81 20.78
N GLU A 82 -3.36 -4.94 19.83
CA GLU A 82 -4.41 -5.22 18.84
C GLU A 82 -4.07 -6.44 17.97
N ARG A 83 -2.80 -6.60 17.58
CA ARG A 83 -2.35 -7.78 16.84
C ARG A 83 -2.42 -9.05 17.69
N ALA A 84 -2.08 -8.97 18.97
CA ALA A 84 -2.18 -10.10 19.90
C ALA A 84 -3.65 -10.50 20.13
N ALA A 85 -4.55 -9.52 20.16
CA ALA A 85 -5.99 -9.71 20.34
C ALA A 85 -6.65 -10.55 19.24
N LEU A 86 -6.03 -10.71 18.06
CA LEU A 86 -6.53 -11.63 17.02
C LEU A 86 -6.75 -13.06 17.54
N ALA A 87 -5.97 -13.49 18.54
CA ALA A 87 -6.11 -14.82 19.15
C ALA A 87 -7.46 -15.01 19.87
N ASP A 88 -8.08 -13.93 20.34
CA ASP A 88 -9.32 -13.96 21.13
C ASP A 88 -10.59 -13.71 20.31
N VAL A 89 -10.46 -13.37 19.02
CA VAL A 89 -11.58 -13.04 18.12
C VAL A 89 -12.64 -14.15 18.06
N VAL A 90 -12.24 -15.41 17.89
CA VAL A 90 -13.19 -16.54 17.82
C VAL A 90 -13.91 -16.73 19.15
N ALA A 91 -13.21 -16.54 20.27
CA ALA A 91 -13.81 -16.62 21.60
C ALA A 91 -14.84 -15.50 21.79
N ALA A 92 -14.53 -14.28 21.36
CA ALA A 92 -15.40 -13.11 21.43
C ALA A 92 -16.67 -13.24 20.57
N ILE A 93 -16.60 -13.95 19.43
CA ILE A 93 -17.78 -14.29 18.61
C ILE A 93 -18.66 -15.32 19.32
N ARG A 94 -18.06 -16.35 19.91
CA ARG A 94 -18.79 -17.45 20.57
C ARG A 94 -19.41 -17.04 21.89
N ALA A 95 -18.77 -16.14 22.61
CA ALA A 95 -19.22 -15.60 23.90
C ALA A 95 -19.24 -14.06 23.83
N PRO A 96 -20.19 -13.47 23.08
CA PRO A 96 -20.26 -12.03 22.94
C PRO A 96 -20.70 -11.36 24.24
N ASN A 97 -20.24 -10.13 24.47
CA ASN A 97 -20.83 -9.28 25.50
C ASN A 97 -22.28 -8.96 25.11
N LEU A 98 -23.23 -9.52 25.84
CA LEU A 98 -24.67 -9.25 25.67
C LEU A 98 -25.09 -8.09 26.58
N PRO A 99 -26.15 -7.33 26.21
CA PRO A 99 -26.68 -6.30 27.10
C PRO A 99 -27.20 -6.90 28.43
N GLU A 100 -26.67 -6.40 29.55
CA GLU A 100 -27.09 -6.75 30.91
C GLU A 100 -27.58 -5.49 31.63
N ASP A 101 -28.77 -5.56 32.25
CA ASP A 101 -29.41 -4.41 32.92
C ASP A 101 -29.53 -3.14 32.05
N GLY A 102 -29.65 -3.31 30.73
CA GLY A 102 -29.76 -2.22 29.76
C GLY A 102 -28.43 -1.54 29.40
N MET A 103 -27.31 -2.07 29.91
CA MET A 103 -25.96 -1.61 29.62
C MET A 103 -25.24 -2.62 28.73
N LEU A 104 -24.34 -2.16 27.86
CA LEU A 104 -23.49 -3.00 27.02
C LEU A 104 -22.03 -2.77 27.40
N LEU A 105 -21.31 -3.86 27.67
CA LEU A 105 -19.85 -3.81 27.81
C LEU A 105 -19.20 -3.82 26.42
N GLU A 106 -18.58 -2.71 26.05
CA GLU A 106 -17.82 -2.59 24.80
C GLU A 106 -16.32 -2.81 25.07
N SER A 107 -15.65 -3.52 24.16
CA SER A 107 -14.19 -3.66 24.22
C SER A 107 -13.51 -2.40 23.68
N TYR A 108 -12.37 -2.03 24.27
CA TYR A 108 -11.53 -0.95 23.74
C TYR A 108 -10.77 -1.37 22.48
N SER A 109 -10.50 -2.67 22.32
CA SER A 109 -9.87 -3.23 21.11
C SER A 109 -10.90 -3.26 19.97
N PRO A 110 -10.67 -2.51 18.87
CA PRO A 110 -11.60 -2.47 17.74
C PRO A 110 -11.89 -3.84 17.12
N VAL A 111 -10.91 -4.74 17.02
CA VAL A 111 -11.10 -6.08 16.46
C VAL A 111 -11.93 -6.97 17.39
N ILE A 112 -11.71 -6.89 18.70
CA ILE A 112 -12.49 -7.65 19.68
C ILE A 112 -13.93 -7.12 19.77
N GLU A 113 -14.13 -5.81 19.78
CA GLU A 113 -15.48 -5.25 19.77
C GLU A 113 -16.23 -5.62 18.47
N SER A 114 -15.54 -5.60 17.33
CA SER A 114 -16.11 -6.06 16.07
C SER A 114 -16.49 -7.54 16.11
N ALA A 115 -15.68 -8.38 16.76
CA ALA A 115 -15.96 -9.79 17.00
C ALA A 115 -17.21 -9.99 17.90
N HIS A 116 -17.32 -9.20 18.98
CA HIS A 116 -18.51 -9.21 19.81
C HIS A 116 -19.77 -8.76 19.06
N ARG A 117 -19.68 -7.77 18.15
CA ARG A 117 -20.80 -7.36 17.28
C ARG A 117 -21.29 -8.51 16.42
N VAL A 118 -20.37 -9.23 15.76
CA VAL A 118 -20.71 -10.45 14.99
C VAL A 118 -21.38 -11.49 15.88
N GLY A 119 -20.81 -11.76 17.06
CA GLY A 119 -21.37 -12.71 18.02
C GLY A 119 -22.77 -12.32 18.52
N ARG A 120 -23.04 -11.04 18.77
CA ARG A 120 -24.37 -10.54 19.16
C ARG A 120 -25.42 -10.77 18.07
N GLU A 121 -25.08 -10.50 16.81
CA GLU A 121 -25.99 -10.75 15.69
C GLU A 121 -26.28 -12.25 15.51
N LEU A 122 -25.24 -13.09 15.62
CA LEU A 122 -25.40 -14.54 15.61
C LEU A 122 -26.24 -15.05 16.77
N HIS A 123 -26.07 -14.47 17.97
CA HIS A 123 -26.88 -14.78 19.14
C HIS A 123 -28.36 -14.43 18.91
N ALA A 124 -28.65 -13.29 18.29
CA ALA A 124 -30.00 -12.87 17.94
C ALA A 124 -30.66 -13.77 16.90
N ILE A 125 -29.90 -14.28 15.92
CA ILE A 125 -30.37 -15.27 14.93
C ILE A 125 -30.61 -16.64 15.59
N SER A 126 -29.81 -17.00 16.59
CA SER A 126 -29.94 -18.23 17.37
C SER A 126 -29.83 -19.53 16.55
N ASP A 127 -29.00 -19.52 15.51
CA ASP A 127 -28.68 -20.70 14.71
C ASP A 127 -27.23 -21.15 14.96
N ALA A 128 -27.07 -22.32 15.58
CA ALA A 128 -25.76 -22.88 15.90
C ALA A 128 -24.98 -23.32 14.65
N GLY A 129 -25.67 -23.79 13.60
CA GLY A 129 -25.03 -24.24 12.36
C GLY A 129 -24.43 -23.08 11.57
N LEU A 130 -25.14 -21.95 11.50
CA LEU A 130 -24.66 -20.70 10.92
C LEU A 130 -23.49 -20.13 11.75
N THR A 131 -23.60 -20.19 13.08
CA THR A 131 -22.52 -19.73 13.98
C THR A 131 -21.23 -20.50 13.72
N GLU A 132 -21.28 -21.83 13.63
CA GLU A 132 -20.08 -22.64 13.34
C GLU A 132 -19.50 -22.36 11.95
N GLN A 133 -20.35 -22.21 10.92
CA GLN A 133 -19.88 -21.87 9.57
C GLN A 133 -19.14 -20.52 9.54
N LEU A 134 -19.69 -19.50 10.20
CA LEU A 134 -19.06 -18.19 10.24
C LEU A 134 -17.80 -18.15 11.12
N VAL A 135 -17.73 -18.97 12.18
CA VAL A 135 -16.47 -19.11 12.92
C VAL A 135 -15.39 -19.70 12.02
N VAL A 136 -15.68 -20.75 11.26
CA VAL A 136 -14.71 -21.33 10.30
C VAL A 136 -14.29 -20.30 9.25
N GLU A 137 -15.23 -19.50 8.76
CA GLU A 137 -14.94 -18.44 7.79
C GLU A 137 -14.01 -17.36 8.36
N VAL A 138 -14.27 -16.91 9.60
CA VAL A 138 -13.42 -15.93 10.30
C VAL A 138 -12.04 -16.52 10.59
N GLU A 139 -11.94 -17.79 11.02
CA GLU A 139 -10.65 -18.46 11.20
C GLU A 139 -9.84 -18.49 9.90
N ALA A 140 -10.48 -18.74 8.76
CA ALA A 140 -9.83 -18.70 7.46
C ALA A 140 -9.36 -17.28 7.07
N GLU A 141 -10.07 -16.23 7.49
CA GLU A 141 -9.63 -14.85 7.31
C GLU A 141 -8.45 -14.48 8.22
N LEU A 142 -8.47 -14.86 9.50
CA LEU A 142 -7.35 -14.65 10.41
C LEU A 142 -6.08 -15.39 9.93
N ALA A 143 -6.22 -16.63 9.46
CA ALA A 143 -5.11 -17.38 8.87
C ALA A 143 -4.56 -16.72 7.60
N ALA A 144 -5.41 -16.03 6.82
CA ALA A 144 -4.98 -15.28 5.64
C ALA A 144 -4.14 -14.05 6.02
N ILE A 145 -4.48 -13.37 7.11
CA ILE A 145 -3.67 -12.25 7.65
C ILE A 145 -2.29 -12.77 8.07
N GLU A 146 -2.23 -13.87 8.84
CA GLU A 146 -0.96 -14.48 9.26
C GLU A 146 -0.09 -14.98 8.10
N ALA A 147 -0.72 -15.48 7.03
CA ALA A 147 -0.01 -15.84 5.80
C ALA A 147 0.57 -14.60 5.12
N ALA A 148 -0.22 -13.53 4.98
CA ALA A 148 0.22 -12.28 4.37
C ALA A 148 1.37 -11.62 5.15
N GLU A 149 1.34 -11.64 6.49
CA GLU A 149 2.41 -11.12 7.35
C GLU A 149 3.75 -11.82 7.09
N ARG A 150 3.71 -13.13 6.82
CA ARG A 150 4.88 -13.94 6.45
C ARG A 150 5.29 -13.81 4.98
N GLY A 151 4.58 -12.98 4.21
CA GLY A 151 4.82 -12.79 2.78
C GLY A 151 4.27 -13.92 1.90
N ASP A 152 3.36 -14.75 2.39
CA ASP A 152 2.62 -15.71 1.58
C ASP A 152 1.30 -15.09 1.11
N LEU A 153 1.27 -14.64 -0.16
CA LEU A 153 0.12 -13.97 -0.77
C LEU A 153 -0.74 -14.92 -1.61
N THR A 154 -0.87 -16.18 -1.16
CA THR A 154 -1.72 -17.19 -1.79
C THR A 154 -3.13 -17.24 -1.20
N GLY A 155 -4.08 -17.84 -1.93
CA GLY A 155 -5.47 -17.98 -1.46
C GLY A 155 -6.13 -16.65 -1.10
N ARG A 156 -6.73 -16.56 0.09
CA ARG A 156 -7.36 -15.34 0.61
C ARG A 156 -6.36 -14.27 1.03
N ALA A 157 -5.11 -14.64 1.36
CA ALA A 157 -4.06 -13.70 1.75
C ALA A 157 -3.66 -12.76 0.61
N ARG A 158 -3.92 -13.17 -0.65
CA ARG A 158 -3.67 -12.36 -1.84
C ARG A 158 -4.30 -10.98 -1.80
N GLN A 159 -5.37 -10.77 -1.03
CA GLN A 159 -5.97 -9.44 -0.90
C GLN A 159 -5.01 -8.37 -0.35
N ALA A 160 -3.95 -8.79 0.34
CA ALA A 160 -2.89 -7.92 0.81
C ALA A 160 -2.21 -7.12 -0.32
N VAL A 161 -2.16 -7.65 -1.55
CA VAL A 161 -1.55 -6.95 -2.70
C VAL A 161 -2.26 -5.63 -3.02
N ARG A 162 -3.53 -5.46 -2.59
CA ARG A 162 -4.31 -4.24 -2.79
C ARG A 162 -4.30 -3.31 -1.58
N LEU A 163 -3.73 -3.75 -0.46
CA LEU A 163 -3.63 -2.98 0.75
C LEU A 163 -2.30 -2.23 0.76
N THR A 164 -2.26 -1.11 1.49
CA THR A 164 -1.01 -0.42 1.79
C THR A 164 -0.60 -0.77 3.21
N ARG A 165 0.59 -1.37 3.33
CA ARG A 165 1.23 -1.66 4.60
C ARG A 165 2.29 -0.60 4.90
N ALA A 166 2.34 -0.09 6.12
CA ALA A 166 3.29 0.95 6.51
C ALA A 166 4.77 0.50 6.44
N ASP A 167 5.02 -0.81 6.51
CA ASP A 167 6.36 -1.40 6.45
C ASP A 167 6.50 -2.39 5.27
N ALA A 168 7.73 -2.56 4.79
CA ALA A 168 8.06 -3.45 3.68
C ALA A 168 8.74 -4.75 4.16
N SER A 169 8.12 -5.90 3.86
CA SER A 169 8.71 -7.21 4.14
C SER A 169 9.96 -7.45 3.27
N PRO A 170 11.14 -7.74 3.84
CA PRO A 170 12.36 -8.01 3.05
C PRO A 170 12.20 -9.14 2.02
N LEU A 171 11.40 -10.16 2.35
CA LEU A 171 11.11 -11.27 1.43
C LEU A 171 10.31 -10.79 0.20
N GLN A 172 9.36 -9.88 0.43
CA GLN A 172 8.53 -9.30 -0.63
C GLN A 172 9.32 -8.29 -1.47
N VAL A 173 10.22 -7.52 -0.85
CA VAL A 173 11.13 -6.61 -1.57
C VAL A 173 12.03 -7.41 -2.52
N ALA A 174 12.61 -8.52 -2.05
CA ALA A 174 13.41 -9.41 -2.89
C ALA A 174 12.59 -10.05 -4.03
N ALA A 175 11.32 -10.38 -3.79
CA ALA A 175 10.43 -10.89 -4.83
C ALA A 175 10.11 -9.84 -5.89
N ALA A 176 9.86 -8.59 -5.48
CA ALA A 176 9.62 -7.47 -6.40
C ALA A 176 10.87 -7.11 -7.21
N ASP A 177 12.05 -7.09 -6.58
CA ASP A 177 13.34 -6.89 -7.25
C ASP A 177 13.58 -7.96 -8.34
N ALA A 178 13.24 -9.22 -8.06
CA ALA A 178 13.32 -10.30 -9.05
C ALA A 178 12.34 -10.14 -10.23
N LEU A 179 11.20 -9.46 -10.04
CA LEU A 179 10.26 -9.11 -11.11
C LEU A 179 10.82 -7.97 -11.97
N LEU A 180 11.37 -6.92 -11.36
CA LEU A 180 12.02 -5.81 -12.06
C LEU A 180 13.28 -6.25 -12.82
N GLN A 181 14.01 -7.25 -12.30
CA GLN A 181 15.12 -7.87 -13.02
C GLN A 181 14.70 -8.46 -14.36
N GLN A 182 13.49 -9.01 -14.43
CA GLN A 182 12.92 -9.56 -15.67
C GLN A 182 12.46 -8.42 -16.59
N ASP A 183 11.67 -7.50 -16.05
CA ASP A 183 11.13 -6.35 -16.77
C ASP A 183 11.30 -5.04 -15.97
N PRO A 184 12.34 -4.23 -16.26
CA PRO A 184 12.63 -3.01 -15.49
C PRO A 184 11.56 -1.92 -15.61
N LEU A 185 10.69 -1.97 -16.61
CA LEU A 185 9.55 -1.05 -16.73
C LEU A 185 8.33 -1.52 -15.92
N GLY A 186 8.45 -2.66 -15.24
CA GLY A 186 7.39 -3.25 -14.45
C GLY A 186 6.48 -4.17 -15.26
N SER A 187 5.84 -5.09 -14.56
CA SER A 187 4.86 -6.01 -15.12
C SER A 187 3.61 -6.06 -14.24
N ALA A 188 2.51 -6.59 -14.76
CA ALA A 188 1.28 -6.75 -13.99
C ALA A 188 1.49 -7.55 -12.68
N ALA A 189 2.52 -8.41 -12.63
CA ALA A 189 2.86 -9.18 -11.43
C ALA A 189 3.27 -8.28 -10.24
N LEU A 190 3.84 -7.10 -10.48
CA LEU A 190 4.15 -6.13 -9.40
C LEU A 190 2.89 -5.64 -8.66
N PHE A 191 1.73 -5.70 -9.31
CA PHE A 191 0.45 -5.26 -8.75
C PHE A 191 -0.44 -6.42 -8.27
N SER A 192 0.00 -7.68 -8.45
CA SER A 192 -0.84 -8.85 -8.16
C SER A 192 -0.14 -9.99 -7.41
N GLU A 193 1.18 -10.01 -7.34
CA GLU A 193 1.96 -11.10 -6.73
C GLU A 193 2.76 -10.66 -5.51
N VAL A 194 3.00 -9.35 -5.35
CA VAL A 194 3.79 -8.78 -4.25
C VAL A 194 3.03 -7.67 -3.54
N ASP A 195 3.43 -7.40 -2.30
CA ASP A 195 2.97 -6.23 -1.54
C ASP A 195 3.41 -4.92 -2.23
N ALA A 196 2.50 -3.95 -2.31
CA ALA A 196 2.74 -2.71 -3.04
C ALA A 196 3.85 -1.84 -2.40
N THR A 197 3.94 -1.79 -1.07
CA THR A 197 5.00 -1.03 -0.39
C THR A 197 6.35 -1.68 -0.68
N ALA A 198 6.44 -3.01 -0.61
CA ALA A 198 7.64 -3.74 -0.97
C ALA A 198 8.03 -3.57 -2.45
N ALA A 199 7.06 -3.52 -3.35
CA ALA A 199 7.28 -3.24 -4.76
C ALA A 199 7.82 -1.82 -4.98
N SER A 200 7.30 -0.83 -4.25
CA SER A 200 7.79 0.56 -4.30
C SER A 200 9.23 0.68 -3.78
N VAL A 201 9.62 -0.06 -2.74
CA VAL A 201 11.03 -0.12 -2.28
C VAL A 201 11.94 -0.61 -3.41
N ALA A 202 11.57 -1.70 -4.07
CA ALA A 202 12.33 -2.20 -5.20
C ALA A 202 12.34 -1.18 -6.36
N ALA A 203 11.19 -0.62 -6.73
CA ALA A 203 11.10 0.38 -7.79
C ALA A 203 11.95 1.63 -7.51
N ALA A 204 12.02 2.12 -6.27
CA ALA A 204 12.86 3.25 -5.89
C ALA A 204 14.36 2.97 -6.06
N HIS A 205 14.82 1.75 -5.70
CA HIS A 205 16.17 1.31 -5.98
C HIS A 205 16.48 1.28 -7.49
N TRP A 206 15.55 0.74 -8.29
CA TRP A 206 15.69 0.65 -9.74
C TRP A 206 15.66 2.03 -10.42
N LEU A 207 14.80 2.93 -9.93
CA LEU A 207 14.74 4.32 -10.37
C LEU A 207 16.07 5.04 -10.16
N GLN A 208 16.69 4.90 -8.97
CA GLN A 208 17.99 5.51 -8.69
C GLN A 208 19.04 5.11 -9.73
N VAL A 209 19.13 3.81 -10.03
CA VAL A 209 20.08 3.28 -11.00
C VAL A 209 19.77 3.77 -12.41
N ALA A 210 18.50 3.77 -12.81
CA ALA A 210 18.07 4.24 -14.11
C ALA A 210 18.37 5.74 -14.30
N ALA A 211 18.10 6.54 -13.27
CA ALA A 211 18.35 7.97 -13.26
C ALA A 211 19.84 8.29 -13.36
N GLU A 212 20.71 7.61 -12.62
CA GLU A 212 22.17 7.81 -12.74
C GLU A 212 22.71 7.49 -14.14
N ILE A 213 22.19 6.42 -14.78
CA ILE A 213 22.59 6.03 -16.13
C ILE A 213 22.12 7.07 -17.17
N ALA A 214 20.88 7.54 -17.04
CA ALA A 214 20.32 8.58 -17.91
C ALA A 214 21.05 9.92 -17.71
N ALA A 215 21.32 10.29 -16.46
CA ALA A 215 22.03 11.51 -16.09
C ALA A 215 23.44 11.58 -16.68
N GLU A 216 24.18 10.47 -16.68
CA GLU A 216 25.50 10.42 -17.33
C GLU A 216 25.41 10.68 -18.84
N MET A 217 24.36 10.19 -19.51
CA MET A 217 24.15 10.38 -20.94
C MET A 217 23.69 11.80 -21.28
N ALA A 218 22.83 12.38 -20.44
CA ALA A 218 22.28 13.72 -20.61
C ALA A 218 23.18 14.84 -20.04
N GLU A 219 24.27 14.49 -19.36
CA GLU A 219 25.15 15.42 -18.64
C GLU A 219 24.41 16.31 -17.60
N THR A 220 23.41 15.72 -16.94
CA THR A 220 22.55 16.39 -15.93
C THR A 220 22.67 15.74 -14.54
N ALA A 221 22.01 16.31 -13.53
CA ALA A 221 21.93 15.70 -12.20
C ALA A 221 20.90 14.55 -12.20
N PRO A 222 21.13 13.42 -11.48
CA PRO A 222 20.14 12.35 -11.39
C PRO A 222 18.75 12.81 -10.92
N THR A 223 18.69 13.80 -10.04
CA THR A 223 17.44 14.40 -9.53
C THR A 223 16.69 15.22 -10.59
N GLU A 224 17.35 15.66 -11.66
CA GLU A 224 16.76 16.48 -12.72
C GLU A 224 16.25 15.62 -13.90
N VAL A 225 16.61 14.33 -13.96
CA VAL A 225 16.31 13.43 -15.08
C VAL A 225 14.81 13.32 -15.38
N VAL A 226 13.96 13.20 -14.35
CA VAL A 226 12.52 13.03 -14.55
C VAL A 226 11.87 14.34 -15.01
N ILE A 227 12.35 15.48 -14.48
CA ILE A 227 11.95 16.82 -14.92
C ILE A 227 12.27 17.01 -16.41
N GLU A 228 13.49 16.68 -16.83
CA GLU A 228 13.88 16.78 -18.25
C GLU A 228 13.11 15.80 -19.14
N ALA A 229 12.79 14.60 -18.63
CA ALA A 229 12.04 13.61 -19.39
C ALA A 229 10.58 14.02 -19.63
N ASP A 230 9.99 14.86 -18.76
CA ASP A 230 8.62 15.37 -18.91
C ASP A 230 8.42 16.18 -20.20
N ASP A 231 9.46 16.89 -20.66
CA ASP A 231 9.45 17.61 -21.93
C ASP A 231 9.34 16.68 -23.15
N LEU A 232 9.70 15.39 -23.00
CA LEU A 232 9.58 14.38 -24.05
C LEU A 232 8.19 13.74 -24.08
N GLU A 233 7.64 13.47 -22.90
CA GLU A 233 6.30 12.91 -22.70
C GLU A 233 5.84 13.30 -21.29
N PRO A 234 4.57 13.67 -21.08
CA PRO A 234 4.09 14.01 -19.73
C PRO A 234 4.25 12.85 -18.73
N LEU A 235 4.86 13.13 -17.57
CA LEU A 235 5.17 12.17 -16.50
C LEU A 235 4.68 12.67 -15.13
N ALA A 236 4.59 11.75 -14.17
CA ALA A 236 4.53 12.11 -12.76
C ALA A 236 5.93 12.57 -12.31
N VAL A 237 6.13 13.89 -12.19
CA VAL A 237 7.47 14.47 -11.91
C VAL A 237 7.76 14.56 -10.42
N ASP A 238 6.78 14.97 -9.62
CA ASP A 238 6.99 15.38 -8.23
C ASP A 238 7.49 14.23 -7.34
N THR A 239 6.77 13.11 -7.33
CA THR A 239 7.09 11.96 -6.47
C THR A 239 8.44 11.31 -6.82
N PRO A 240 8.73 10.96 -8.09
CA PRO A 240 10.02 10.34 -8.43
C PRO A 240 11.21 11.27 -8.18
N THR A 241 11.04 12.58 -8.40
CA THR A 241 12.06 13.60 -8.10
C THR A 241 12.36 13.65 -6.60
N LEU A 242 11.32 13.76 -5.76
CA LEU A 242 11.46 13.75 -4.31
C LEU A 242 12.17 12.48 -3.80
N VAL A 243 11.84 11.32 -4.37
CA VAL A 243 12.50 10.05 -4.04
C VAL A 243 13.99 10.11 -4.40
N LEU A 244 14.33 10.58 -5.60
CA LEU A 244 15.73 10.71 -6.04
C LEU A 244 16.52 11.70 -5.17
N GLU A 245 15.91 12.80 -4.73
CA GLU A 245 16.52 13.77 -3.82
C GLU A 245 16.86 13.16 -2.47
N ARG A 246 15.92 12.43 -1.84
CA ARG A 246 16.14 11.75 -0.56
C ARG A 246 17.20 10.64 -0.68
N LEU A 247 17.19 9.90 -1.78
CA LEU A 247 18.23 8.90 -2.06
C LEU A 247 19.61 9.54 -2.28
N ALA A 248 19.68 10.71 -2.94
CA ALA A 248 20.92 11.47 -3.09
C ALA A 248 21.42 12.05 -1.76
N ALA A 249 20.53 12.35 -0.82
CA ALA A 249 20.85 12.73 0.55
C ALA A 249 21.38 11.56 1.41
N GLY A 250 21.34 10.33 0.90
CA GLY A 250 21.93 9.14 1.51
C GLY A 250 20.95 8.25 2.27
N GLU A 251 19.65 8.50 2.16
CA GLU A 251 18.62 7.60 2.69
C GLU A 251 18.53 6.31 1.87
N THR A 252 18.09 5.21 2.49
CA THR A 252 17.85 3.96 1.77
C THR A 252 16.50 3.99 1.04
N PRO A 253 16.32 3.23 -0.05
CA PRO A 253 15.02 3.08 -0.72
C PRO A 253 13.91 2.64 0.24
N ARG A 254 14.24 1.79 1.21
CA ARG A 254 13.29 1.38 2.25
C ARG A 254 12.82 2.58 3.07
N GLN A 255 13.76 3.36 3.63
CA GLN A 255 13.44 4.52 4.47
C GLN A 255 12.56 5.52 3.73
N VAL A 256 12.97 5.92 2.52
CA VAL A 256 12.22 6.89 1.70
C VAL A 256 10.79 6.42 1.45
N VAL A 257 10.61 5.16 1.05
CA VAL A 257 9.30 4.61 0.72
C VAL A 257 8.42 4.44 1.96
N THR A 258 8.95 3.88 3.06
CA THR A 258 8.15 3.68 4.28
C THR A 258 7.72 5.01 4.89
N ASP A 259 8.56 6.05 4.80
CA ASP A 259 8.21 7.38 5.31
C ASP A 259 7.11 8.03 4.46
N LEU A 260 7.27 8.07 3.13
CA LEU A 260 6.26 8.65 2.24
C LEU A 260 4.90 7.93 2.34
N VAL A 261 4.94 6.60 2.39
CA VAL A 261 3.73 5.78 2.56
C VAL A 261 3.14 6.00 3.95
N GLY A 262 3.96 6.04 4.99
CA GLY A 262 3.53 6.28 6.36
C GLY A 262 2.83 7.63 6.54
N ASP A 263 3.39 8.70 5.97
CA ASP A 263 2.82 10.04 5.98
C ASP A 263 1.45 10.06 5.29
N ALA A 264 1.35 9.46 4.11
CA ALA A 264 0.09 9.40 3.37
C ALA A 264 -0.97 8.54 4.09
N MET A 265 -0.56 7.46 4.75
CA MET A 265 -1.44 6.65 5.61
C MET A 265 -1.92 7.44 6.83
N ALA A 266 -1.05 8.24 7.47
CA ALA A 266 -1.46 9.11 8.57
C ALA A 266 -2.49 10.16 8.11
N VAL A 267 -2.33 10.72 6.90
CA VAL A 267 -3.35 11.58 6.27
C VAL A 267 -4.66 10.84 6.03
N ALA A 268 -4.62 9.59 5.56
CA ALA A 268 -5.80 8.75 5.38
C ALA A 268 -6.55 8.48 6.69
N ASP A 269 -5.82 8.41 7.80
CA ASP A 269 -6.36 8.32 9.17
C ASP A 269 -6.85 9.66 9.74
N GLY A 270 -6.75 10.76 8.98
CA GLY A 270 -7.17 12.09 9.40
C GLY A 270 -6.15 12.82 10.30
N ARG A 271 -4.88 12.41 10.27
CA ARG A 271 -3.76 13.05 10.96
C ARG A 271 -2.95 13.92 9.99
N ILE A 272 -2.21 14.88 10.52
CA ILE A 272 -1.26 15.69 9.76
C ILE A 272 0.15 15.27 10.19
N PRO A 273 0.96 14.65 9.31
CA PRO A 273 2.27 14.11 9.68
C PRO A 273 3.25 15.18 10.14
N ASP A 274 3.34 16.27 9.37
CA ASP A 274 4.26 17.39 9.64
C ASP A 274 3.50 18.71 9.77
N VAL A 275 3.01 18.97 10.98
CA VAL A 275 2.32 20.23 11.31
C VAL A 275 3.29 21.41 11.21
N GLU A 276 4.56 21.24 11.59
CA GLU A 276 5.53 22.34 11.58
C GLU A 276 5.91 22.74 10.16
N GLY A 277 6.23 21.77 9.30
CA GLY A 277 6.50 22.00 7.87
C GLY A 277 5.29 22.57 7.14
N LEU A 278 4.08 22.09 7.44
CA LEU A 278 2.86 22.69 6.89
C LEU A 278 2.71 24.16 7.32
N MET A 279 3.01 24.49 8.57
CA MET A 279 2.98 25.87 9.05
C MET A 279 4.04 26.73 8.36
N VAL A 280 5.24 26.20 8.10
CA VAL A 280 6.28 26.90 7.33
C VAL A 280 5.82 27.17 5.90
N LEU A 281 5.26 26.17 5.21
CA LEU A 281 4.71 26.32 3.86
C LEU A 281 3.60 27.37 3.80
N LEU A 282 2.67 27.35 4.76
CA LEU A 282 1.60 28.34 4.84
C LEU A 282 2.11 29.75 5.13
N VAL A 283 3.17 29.88 5.93
CA VAL A 283 3.82 31.19 6.18
C VAL A 283 4.51 31.68 4.92
N GLN A 284 5.26 30.83 4.20
CA GLN A 284 5.92 31.19 2.94
C GLN A 284 4.90 31.61 1.88
N ALA A 285 3.84 30.82 1.66
CA ALA A 285 2.74 31.19 0.78
C ALA A 285 2.05 32.50 1.23
N GLY A 286 1.94 32.72 2.54
CA GLY A 286 1.41 33.94 3.13
C GLY A 286 2.29 35.19 2.97
N GLU A 287 3.61 35.03 2.88
CA GLU A 287 4.57 36.11 2.62
C GLU A 287 4.56 36.51 1.13
N ASP A 288 4.38 35.52 0.23
CA ASP A 288 4.28 35.72 -1.22
C ASP A 288 2.97 36.46 -1.63
N LEU A 289 1.92 36.36 -0.83
CA LEU A 289 0.64 37.10 -0.96
C LEU A 289 0.74 38.63 -0.83
N SER A 290 1.92 39.19 -0.57
CA SER A 290 2.16 40.63 -0.58
C SER A 290 2.36 41.21 -1.99
N GLY A 291 2.52 40.35 -3.01
CA GLY A 291 2.29 40.63 -4.43
C GLY A 291 0.96 40.02 -4.90
N ASP A 292 0.40 40.50 -6.01
CA ASP A 292 -0.94 40.14 -6.55
C ASP A 292 -1.36 38.68 -6.25
N GLY A 293 -2.51 38.50 -5.60
CA GLY A 293 -2.97 37.24 -5.00
C GLY A 293 -3.33 36.09 -5.95
N GLU A 294 -2.73 36.02 -7.13
CA GLU A 294 -2.76 34.86 -8.04
C GLU A 294 -1.70 33.80 -7.66
N ASP A 295 -0.65 34.17 -6.90
CA ASP A 295 0.45 33.24 -6.55
C ASP A 295 0.15 32.29 -5.37
N PHE A 296 -0.87 32.56 -4.54
CA PHE A 296 -1.14 31.71 -3.35
C PHE A 296 -1.66 30.32 -3.67
N GLU A 297 -2.52 30.20 -4.70
CA GLU A 297 -2.99 28.89 -5.17
C GLU A 297 -1.87 28.11 -5.88
N ALA A 298 -0.82 28.78 -6.35
CA ALA A 298 0.36 28.11 -6.93
C ALA A 298 1.37 27.66 -5.85
N THR A 299 1.45 28.35 -4.70
CA THR A 299 2.42 28.04 -3.64
C THR A 299 1.90 27.05 -2.60
N VAL A 300 0.58 26.98 -2.37
CA VAL A 300 0.00 25.99 -1.44
C VAL A 300 -0.28 24.69 -2.18
N PRO A 301 0.32 23.55 -1.77
CA PRO A 301 0.08 22.29 -2.45
C PRO A 301 -1.39 21.87 -2.33
N ASP A 302 -1.95 21.34 -3.43
CA ASP A 302 -3.32 20.82 -3.50
C ASP A 302 -3.60 19.70 -2.49
N ARG A 303 -2.53 19.06 -1.98
CA ARG A 303 -2.59 17.94 -1.03
C ARG A 303 -1.53 18.09 0.07
N ILE A 304 -1.86 17.60 1.26
CA ILE A 304 -0.97 17.58 2.44
C ILE A 304 0.15 16.52 2.30
N THR A 305 -0.01 15.59 1.36
CA THR A 305 0.96 14.55 1.02
C THR A 305 1.09 14.46 -0.50
N PRO A 306 2.28 14.14 -1.05
CA PRO A 306 2.46 13.97 -2.49
C PRO A 306 1.69 12.76 -3.05
N LEU A 307 1.37 11.76 -2.22
CA LEU A 307 0.70 10.52 -2.63
C LEU A 307 -0.81 10.60 -2.46
N ASP A 308 -1.57 9.82 -3.23
CA ASP A 308 -2.98 9.55 -2.95
C ASP A 308 -3.14 8.80 -1.61
N PRO A 309 -3.72 9.42 -0.56
CA PRO A 309 -3.86 8.79 0.75
C PRO A 309 -4.80 7.56 0.72
N VAL A 310 -5.63 7.38 -0.32
CA VAL A 310 -6.51 6.21 -0.44
C VAL A 310 -5.74 4.95 -0.87
N ARG A 311 -4.61 5.10 -1.57
CA ARG A 311 -3.82 3.98 -2.11
C ARG A 311 -2.30 4.26 -2.19
N PRO A 312 -1.65 4.79 -1.14
CA PRO A 312 -0.38 5.50 -1.28
C PRO A 312 0.75 4.64 -1.83
N ALA A 313 0.84 3.37 -1.43
CA ALA A 313 1.88 2.49 -1.96
C ALA A 313 1.71 2.18 -3.45
N HIS A 314 0.47 2.05 -3.95
CA HIS A 314 0.22 1.83 -5.38
C HIS A 314 0.48 3.08 -6.19
N ASP A 315 0.06 4.24 -5.68
CA ASP A 315 0.29 5.53 -6.31
C ASP A 315 1.79 5.79 -6.47
N LEU A 316 2.56 5.58 -5.39
CA LEU A 316 4.01 5.64 -5.41
C LEU A 316 4.63 4.64 -6.40
N LEU A 317 4.15 3.39 -6.45
CA LEU A 317 4.67 2.40 -7.39
C LEU A 317 4.44 2.83 -8.85
N GLU A 318 3.26 3.34 -9.17
CA GLU A 318 2.91 3.85 -10.50
C GLU A 318 3.86 5.01 -10.89
N ASP A 319 4.02 6.00 -9.99
CA ASP A 319 4.92 7.14 -10.20
C ASP A 319 6.38 6.71 -10.41
N LEU A 320 6.87 5.77 -9.60
CA LEU A 320 8.25 5.28 -9.69
C LEU A 320 8.52 4.53 -11.02
N LEU A 321 7.57 3.73 -11.48
CA LEU A 321 7.67 3.04 -12.78
C LEU A 321 7.63 4.04 -13.94
N ASP A 322 6.80 5.08 -13.84
CA ASP A 322 6.79 6.19 -14.80
C ASP A 322 8.10 6.97 -14.77
N GLY A 323 8.73 7.15 -13.60
CA GLY A 323 10.07 7.72 -13.48
C GLY A 323 11.15 6.87 -14.17
N ILE A 324 11.12 5.54 -14.02
CA ILE A 324 12.05 4.63 -14.70
C ILE A 324 11.85 4.72 -16.22
N ARG A 325 10.59 4.79 -16.67
CA ARG A 325 10.25 5.01 -18.08
C ARG A 325 10.79 6.36 -18.57
N GLY A 326 10.66 7.42 -17.78
CA GLY A 326 11.24 8.74 -18.06
C GLY A 326 12.76 8.68 -18.25
N CYS A 327 13.47 7.98 -17.37
CA CYS A 327 14.92 7.77 -17.51
C CYS A 327 15.28 7.10 -18.84
N TRP A 328 14.51 6.09 -19.26
CA TRP A 328 14.70 5.44 -20.56
C TRP A 328 14.40 6.39 -21.74
N LEU A 329 13.33 7.19 -21.65
CA LEU A 329 12.98 8.17 -22.68
C LEU A 329 14.09 9.21 -22.88
N LEU A 330 14.62 9.75 -21.77
CA LEU A 330 15.71 10.73 -21.79
C LEU A 330 16.98 10.10 -22.37
N TYR A 331 17.38 8.93 -21.88
CA TYR A 331 18.54 8.20 -22.41
C TYR A 331 18.44 8.00 -23.92
N ARG A 332 17.26 7.61 -24.42
CA ARG A 332 17.03 7.41 -25.85
C ARG A 332 17.15 8.70 -26.66
N ALA A 333 16.62 9.81 -26.14
CA ALA A 333 16.68 11.10 -26.83
C ALA A 333 18.13 11.56 -27.05
N TYR A 334 18.96 11.47 -26.01
CA TYR A 334 20.37 11.87 -26.10
C TYR A 334 21.24 10.88 -26.90
N GLU A 335 20.93 9.58 -26.88
CA GLU A 335 21.63 8.61 -27.75
C GLU A 335 21.33 8.86 -29.23
N ASP A 336 20.10 9.25 -29.57
CA ASP A 336 19.71 9.60 -30.94
C ASP A 336 20.41 10.87 -31.44
N ASP A 337 20.55 11.89 -30.58
CA ASP A 337 21.24 13.14 -30.90
C ASP A 337 22.77 12.99 -31.01
N ALA A 338 23.37 12.08 -30.23
CA ALA A 338 24.81 11.80 -30.25
C ALA A 338 25.27 10.96 -31.46
N ALA A 339 24.34 10.31 -32.17
CA ALA A 339 24.67 9.42 -33.29
C ALA A 339 25.10 10.21 -34.55
N PRO A 340 26.27 9.93 -35.17
CA PRO A 340 26.66 10.58 -36.41
C PRO A 340 25.64 10.29 -37.53
N PRO A 341 25.30 11.27 -38.39
CA PRO A 341 24.23 11.15 -39.38
C PRO A 341 24.42 10.01 -40.40
N ASP A 342 25.65 9.51 -40.56
CA ASP A 342 26.02 8.43 -41.50
C ASP A 342 26.20 7.06 -40.81
N THR A 343 25.96 6.95 -39.50
CA THR A 343 26.04 5.67 -38.79
C THR A 343 24.72 4.92 -38.99
N PRO A 344 24.71 3.68 -39.51
CA PRO A 344 23.50 2.88 -39.54
C PRO A 344 23.05 2.70 -38.10
N ALA A 345 21.93 3.31 -37.73
CA ALA A 345 21.38 3.19 -36.39
C ALA A 345 21.25 1.69 -36.06
N PRO A 346 21.81 1.21 -34.93
CA PRO A 346 21.45 -0.11 -34.44
C PRO A 346 19.92 -0.20 -34.38
N GLN A 347 19.37 -1.40 -34.56
CA GLN A 347 17.91 -1.55 -34.51
C GLN A 347 17.44 -1.00 -33.17
N ARG A 348 16.33 -0.25 -33.17
CA ARG A 348 15.77 0.38 -31.94
C ARG A 348 15.74 -0.59 -30.75
N ALA A 349 15.40 -1.86 -31.02
CA ALA A 349 15.39 -2.95 -30.04
C ALA A 349 16.75 -3.32 -29.42
N ASP A 350 17.87 -3.03 -30.09
CA ASP A 350 19.22 -3.27 -29.57
C ASP A 350 19.66 -2.14 -28.62
N ARG A 351 19.24 -0.89 -28.89
CA ARG A 351 19.48 0.27 -28.02
C ARG A 351 18.69 0.18 -26.73
N ASP A 352 17.39 -0.09 -26.84
CA ASP A 352 16.52 -0.31 -25.68
C ASP A 352 17.10 -1.41 -24.78
N ARG A 353 17.59 -2.50 -25.39
CA ARG A 353 18.24 -3.59 -24.66
C ARG A 353 19.53 -3.16 -23.96
N ALA A 354 20.35 -2.31 -24.58
CA ALA A 354 21.59 -1.83 -23.98
C ALA A 354 21.34 -1.03 -22.69
N PHE A 355 20.34 -0.14 -22.70
CA PHE A 355 19.92 0.59 -21.49
C PHE A 355 19.48 -0.39 -20.39
N PHE A 356 18.52 -1.28 -20.69
CA PHE A 356 17.98 -2.19 -19.67
C PHE A 356 19.00 -3.21 -19.16
N ASP A 357 19.91 -3.71 -20.00
CA ASP A 357 20.99 -4.60 -19.57
C ASP A 357 21.99 -3.87 -18.66
N ARG A 358 22.22 -2.58 -18.92
CA ARG A 358 23.05 -1.74 -18.05
C ARG A 358 22.37 -1.50 -16.70
N VAL A 359 21.10 -1.14 -16.69
CA VAL A 359 20.29 -0.96 -15.46
C VAL A 359 20.31 -2.25 -14.63
N ARG A 360 19.97 -3.40 -15.24
CA ARG A 360 20.00 -4.71 -14.57
C ARG A 360 21.35 -5.02 -13.92
N LYS A 361 22.44 -4.75 -14.64
CA LYS A 361 23.79 -5.04 -14.15
C LYS A 361 24.14 -4.16 -12.96
N GLU A 362 23.82 -2.87 -13.02
CA GLU A 362 24.16 -1.91 -11.98
C GLU A 362 23.27 -2.08 -10.74
N ALA A 363 21.97 -2.34 -10.92
CA ALA A 363 21.06 -2.68 -9.84
C ALA A 363 21.51 -3.94 -9.08
N ALA A 364 21.88 -5.00 -9.81
CA ALA A 364 22.42 -6.22 -9.18
C ALA A 364 23.74 -5.97 -8.44
N ALA A 365 24.56 -5.01 -8.88
CA ALA A 365 25.81 -4.67 -8.21
C ALA A 365 25.61 -3.89 -6.91
N ARG A 366 24.44 -3.28 -6.71
CA ARG A 366 24.09 -2.40 -5.58
C ARG A 366 22.98 -2.97 -4.70
N GLN A 367 22.76 -4.27 -4.78
CA GLN A 367 21.71 -4.96 -4.03
C GLN A 367 21.83 -4.78 -2.51
N ASP A 368 23.03 -4.45 -2.01
CA ASP A 368 23.29 -4.10 -0.61
C ASP A 368 22.59 -2.81 -0.15
N ARG A 369 22.21 -1.92 -1.08
CA ARG A 369 21.50 -0.67 -0.79
C ARG A 369 19.98 -0.81 -0.76
N LEU A 370 19.44 -1.99 -1.05
CA LEU A 370 18.00 -2.21 -1.22
C LEU A 370 17.19 -2.13 0.09
N LEU A 371 17.82 -2.41 1.25
CA LEU A 371 17.14 -2.50 2.56
C LEU A 371 17.70 -1.52 3.58
#